data_AF-A0AAP2E074-F1
#
_entry.id   AF-A0AAP2E074-F1
#
_cell.length_a   1.000
_cell.length_b   1.000
_cell.length_c   1.000
_cell.angle_alpha   90.00
_cell.angle_beta   90.00
_cell.angle_gamma   90.00
#
_symmetry.space_group_name_H-M   'P 1'
#
loop_
_entity.id
_entity.type
_entity.pdbx_description
1 polymer ?
#
loop_
_entity_poly.entity_id
_entity_poly.type
_entity_poly.pdbx_seq_one_letter_code
_entity_poly.pdbx_strand_id
1 'polypeptide(L)'
;MRSLFSGIMITGCVLTLLNCGDRNAPRQQTTFTRLDSLTDYYLGLQDSMLLAWNIMIHDDNQKVKAMHNLLHELTVSASADPEQLEGYEQRLEQLLRLRYTQKTMANADVVEEYDFASNSLVTELITTAESQPQFQYNSTLQKLADEIRMADQRVYIYRDDYDAIVAAYNRFLEENREDISAIDIQPTIEKKPLFQMVADEKE
;
A
#
# COMPACT_ATOMS: atom_id res chain seq x y z
N MET A 1 -51.06 57.11 -40.82
CA MET A 1 -50.88 58.33 -41.63
C MET A 1 -49.39 58.57 -41.80
N ARG A 2 -48.98 58.91 -43.03
CA ARG A 2 -47.59 59.05 -43.52
C ARG A 2 -46.97 60.38 -43.07
N SER A 3 -45.68 60.36 -42.72
CA SER A 3 -44.62 61.26 -43.26
C SER A 3 -43.33 61.00 -42.47
N LEU A 4 -42.21 60.48 -43.00
CA LEU A 4 -41.33 60.86 -44.12
C LEU A 4 -40.24 61.91 -43.76
N PHE A 5 -39.00 61.56 -44.17
CA PHE A 5 -37.79 62.38 -44.41
C PHE A 5 -37.08 62.98 -43.18
N SER A 6 -35.76 63.19 -43.12
CA SER A 6 -34.57 63.02 -43.97
C SER A 6 -33.41 63.52 -43.07
N GLY A 7 -32.31 62.81 -42.79
CA GLY A 7 -31.13 62.64 -43.65
C GLY A 7 -30.04 63.69 -43.35
N ILE A 8 -28.75 63.27 -43.42
CA ILE A 8 -27.48 64.07 -43.52
C ILE A 8 -26.89 64.53 -42.16
N MET A 9 -25.60 64.41 -41.80
CA MET A 9 -24.33 63.90 -42.38
C MET A 9 -23.24 63.86 -41.27
N ILE A 10 -22.24 62.96 -41.42
CA ILE A 10 -20.76 63.15 -41.29
C ILE A 10 -20.25 63.89 -40.03
N THR A 11 -19.40 63.35 -39.15
CA THR A 11 -17.95 63.03 -39.27
C THR A 11 -17.54 62.66 -37.83
N GLY A 12 -16.85 61.57 -37.53
CA GLY A 12 -15.39 61.48 -37.61
C GLY A 12 -14.77 61.21 -36.23
N CYS A 13 -13.86 60.22 -36.19
CA CYS A 13 -12.84 59.97 -35.17
C CYS A 13 -13.29 59.46 -33.80
N VAL A 14 -12.57 58.60 -33.07
CA VAL A 14 -11.38 57.77 -33.30
C VAL A 14 -11.39 56.74 -32.15
N LEU A 15 -10.89 55.55 -32.41
CA LEU A 15 -10.52 54.49 -31.48
C LEU A 15 -10.05 54.97 -30.10
N THR A 16 -10.59 54.38 -29.01
CA THR A 16 -9.75 53.98 -27.87
C THR A 16 -10.29 52.72 -27.16
N LEU A 17 -9.60 51.61 -27.44
CA LEU A 17 -9.06 50.64 -26.49
C LEU A 17 -10.04 49.81 -25.63
N LEU A 18 -10.35 48.64 -26.19
CA LEU A 18 -10.33 47.37 -25.48
C LEU A 18 -9.10 47.31 -24.55
N ASN A 19 -9.29 47.56 -23.26
CA ASN A 19 -8.32 47.20 -22.23
C ASN A 19 -8.69 45.81 -21.70
N CYS A 20 -8.49 44.79 -22.55
CA CYS A 20 -8.17 43.45 -22.05
C CYS A 20 -6.79 43.56 -21.42
N GLY A 21 -6.76 43.99 -20.16
CA GLY A 21 -5.57 43.92 -19.34
C GLY A 21 -5.19 42.46 -19.18
N ASP A 22 -4.25 42.03 -20.01
CA ASP A 22 -3.54 40.78 -19.89
C ASP A 22 -2.76 40.82 -18.56
N ARG A 23 -3.44 40.44 -17.48
CA ARG A 23 -2.82 40.31 -16.16
C ARG A 23 -2.03 39.01 -16.14
N ASN A 24 -0.90 39.02 -16.83
CA ASN A 24 0.25 38.19 -16.48
C ASN A 24 0.82 38.74 -15.15
N ALA A 25 0.07 38.57 -14.06
CA ALA A 25 0.65 38.70 -12.74
C ALA A 25 1.58 37.50 -12.56
N PRO A 26 2.90 37.69 -12.35
CA PRO A 26 3.74 36.59 -11.93
C PRO A 26 3.15 36.08 -10.62
N ARG A 27 2.65 34.84 -10.62
CA ARG A 27 2.21 34.14 -9.41
C ARG A 27 3.45 34.01 -8.53
N GLN A 28 3.68 34.99 -7.65
CA GLN A 28 4.69 34.87 -6.61
C GLN A 28 4.22 33.78 -5.66
N GLN A 29 4.59 32.53 -5.94
CA GLN A 29 4.64 31.51 -4.90
C GLN A 29 5.67 32.02 -3.89
N THR A 30 5.19 32.49 -2.74
CA THR A 30 6.09 32.82 -1.64
C THR A 30 6.73 31.52 -1.16
N THR A 31 8.01 31.57 -0.78
CA THR A 31 8.75 30.40 -0.29
C THR A 31 8.01 29.66 0.83
N PHE A 32 7.26 30.41 1.65
CA PHE A 32 6.39 29.88 2.71
C PHE A 32 5.31 28.93 2.16
N THR A 33 4.54 29.35 1.16
CA THR A 33 3.49 28.50 0.56
C THR A 33 4.05 27.26 -0.15
N ARG A 34 5.25 27.35 -0.74
CA ARG A 34 5.93 26.18 -1.33
C ARG A 34 6.35 25.20 -0.25
N LEU A 35 7.01 25.66 0.81
CA LEU A 35 7.50 24.83 1.89
C LEU A 35 6.35 24.12 2.62
N ASP A 36 5.24 24.82 2.86
CA ASP A 36 4.02 24.23 3.43
C ASP A 36 3.49 23.11 2.55
N SER A 37 3.39 23.35 1.23
CA SER A 37 2.91 22.34 0.27
C SER A 37 3.80 21.10 0.22
N LEU A 38 5.14 21.29 0.29
CA LEU A 38 6.09 20.18 0.34
C LEU A 38 6.00 19.41 1.66
N THR A 39 5.76 20.12 2.76
CA THR A 39 5.56 19.52 4.09
C THR A 39 4.31 18.65 4.10
N ASP A 40 3.18 19.16 3.61
CA ASP A 40 1.92 18.41 3.55
C ASP A 40 2.05 17.14 2.69
N TYR A 41 2.73 17.26 1.54
CA TYR A 41 2.95 16.12 0.66
C TYR A 41 3.91 15.08 1.27
N TYR A 42 4.98 15.52 1.93
CA TYR A 42 5.92 14.65 2.64
C TYR A 42 5.22 13.84 3.74
N LEU A 43 4.44 14.52 4.60
CA LEU A 43 3.68 13.88 5.67
C LEU A 43 2.62 12.92 5.11
N GLY A 44 1.92 13.32 4.03
CA GLY A 44 0.95 12.46 3.36
C GLY A 44 1.56 11.16 2.81
N LEU A 45 2.80 11.21 2.29
CA LEU A 45 3.52 10.02 1.86
C LEU A 45 3.92 9.12 3.05
N GLN A 46 4.39 9.71 4.16
CA GLN A 46 4.72 8.95 5.37
C GLN A 46 3.49 8.23 5.94
N ASP A 47 2.36 8.92 6.04
CA ASP A 47 1.09 8.35 6.50
C ASP A 47 0.61 7.23 5.57
N SER A 48 0.70 7.44 4.25
CA SER A 48 0.32 6.44 3.25
C SER A 48 1.17 5.17 3.35
N MET A 49 2.48 5.32 3.54
CA MET A 49 3.39 4.19 3.71
C MET A 49 3.09 3.39 4.98
N LEU A 50 2.84 4.09 6.10
CA LEU A 50 2.45 3.45 7.35
C LEU A 50 1.11 2.72 7.22
N LEU A 51 0.14 3.32 6.54
CA LEU A 51 -1.17 2.73 6.29
C LEU A 51 -1.05 1.45 5.45
N ALA A 52 -0.35 1.49 4.32
CA ALA A 52 -0.15 0.34 3.44
C ALA A 52 0.52 -0.83 4.18
N TRP A 53 1.58 -0.53 4.94
CA TRP A 53 2.23 -1.51 5.81
C TRP A 53 1.28 -2.13 6.82
N ASN A 54 0.50 -1.31 7.52
CA ASN A 54 -0.42 -1.78 8.56
C ASN A 54 -1.54 -2.64 7.98
N ILE A 55 -2.05 -2.32 6.79
CA ILE A 55 -3.05 -3.14 6.10
C ILE A 55 -2.48 -4.53 5.79
N MET A 56 -1.27 -4.59 5.21
CA MET A 56 -0.60 -5.85 4.89
C MET A 56 -0.39 -6.71 6.14
N ILE A 57 0.19 -6.14 7.20
CA ILE A 57 0.44 -6.87 8.46
C ILE A 57 -0.87 -7.27 9.14
N HIS A 58 -1.92 -6.45 9.04
CA HIS A 58 -3.23 -6.79 9.58
C HIS A 58 -3.83 -8.00 8.87
N ASP A 59 -3.81 -8.04 7.53
CA ASP A 59 -4.35 -9.17 6.76
C ASP A 59 -3.56 -10.45 7.04
N ASP A 60 -2.24 -10.35 7.13
CA ASP A 60 -1.39 -11.49 7.47
C ASP A 60 -1.60 -12.00 8.91
N ASN A 61 -1.93 -11.11 9.85
CA ASN A 61 -2.40 -11.53 11.19
C ASN A 61 -3.76 -12.25 11.12
N GLN A 62 -4.68 -11.83 10.25
CA GLN A 62 -5.93 -12.56 10.04
C GLN A 62 -5.68 -13.93 9.42
N LYS A 63 -4.73 -14.06 8.49
CA LYS A 63 -4.29 -15.34 7.92
C LYS A 63 -3.82 -16.30 9.00
N VAL A 64 -2.85 -15.88 9.82
CA VAL A 64 -2.32 -16.70 10.93
C VAL A 64 -3.41 -17.09 11.93
N LYS A 65 -4.33 -16.17 12.26
CA LYS A 65 -5.47 -16.47 13.13
C LYS A 65 -6.41 -17.51 12.51
N ALA A 66 -6.71 -17.41 11.21
CA ALA A 66 -7.52 -18.40 10.51
C ALA A 66 -6.84 -19.77 10.49
N MET A 67 -5.51 -19.83 10.34
CA MET A 67 -4.73 -21.07 10.44
C MET A 67 -4.83 -21.71 11.83
N HIS A 68 -4.68 -20.95 12.92
CA HIS A 68 -4.87 -21.46 14.28
C HIS A 68 -6.30 -22.00 14.48
N ASN A 69 -7.31 -21.26 14.02
CA ASN A 69 -8.69 -21.69 14.12
C ASN A 69 -8.94 -22.98 13.32
N LEU A 70 -8.36 -23.11 12.13
CA LEU A 70 -8.48 -24.31 11.31
C LEU A 70 -7.86 -25.51 12.02
N LEU A 71 -6.68 -25.33 12.61
CA LEU A 71 -6.01 -26.37 13.40
C LEU A 71 -6.84 -26.78 14.62
N HIS A 72 -7.43 -25.81 15.32
CA HIS A 72 -8.30 -26.08 16.45
C HIS A 72 -9.51 -26.93 16.05
N GLU A 73 -10.18 -26.58 14.94
CA GLU A 73 -11.32 -27.35 14.42
C GLU A 73 -10.91 -28.78 14.01
N LEU A 74 -9.73 -28.96 13.40
CA LEU A 74 -9.19 -30.29 13.08
C LEU A 74 -8.88 -31.12 14.33
N THR A 75 -8.44 -30.47 15.40
CA THR A 75 -8.17 -31.11 16.70
C THR A 75 -9.46 -31.56 17.37
N VAL A 76 -10.45 -30.67 17.46
CA VAL A 76 -11.74 -30.94 18.12
C VAL A 76 -12.56 -32.00 17.36
N SER A 77 -12.46 -32.03 16.03
CA SER A 77 -13.13 -33.05 15.22
C SER A 77 -12.45 -34.42 15.26
N ALA A 78 -11.29 -34.55 15.93
CA ALA A 78 -10.50 -35.78 16.06
C ALA A 78 -10.25 -36.47 14.70
N SER A 79 -10.13 -35.67 13.64
CA SER A 79 -10.12 -36.18 12.27
C SER A 79 -8.72 -36.39 11.71
N ALA A 80 -7.73 -35.64 12.24
CA ALA A 80 -6.35 -35.69 11.79
C ALA A 80 -5.43 -36.27 12.87
N ASP A 81 -4.23 -36.67 12.44
CA ASP A 81 -3.19 -37.19 13.32
C ASP A 81 -2.75 -36.13 14.36
N PRO A 82 -2.90 -36.39 15.67
CA PRO A 82 -2.53 -35.42 16.70
C PRO A 82 -1.07 -34.98 16.65
N GLU A 83 -0.14 -35.85 16.28
CA GLU A 83 1.29 -35.51 16.18
C GLU A 83 1.54 -34.53 15.03
N GLN A 84 0.88 -34.76 13.89
CA GLN A 84 0.91 -33.85 12.74
C GLN A 84 0.33 -32.47 13.11
N LEU A 85 -0.80 -32.44 13.82
CA LEU A 85 -1.43 -31.18 14.24
C LEU A 85 -0.54 -30.39 15.22
N GLU A 86 0.11 -31.05 16.16
CA GLU A 86 1.08 -30.41 17.06
C GLU A 86 2.26 -29.82 16.27
N GLY A 87 2.77 -30.54 15.27
CA GLY A 87 3.81 -30.02 14.37
C GLY A 87 3.39 -28.77 13.60
N TYR A 88 2.13 -28.68 13.17
CA TYR A 88 1.59 -27.48 12.54
C TYR A 88 1.47 -26.30 13.50
N GLU A 89 1.04 -26.52 14.74
CA GLU A 89 0.99 -25.45 15.75
C GLU A 89 2.38 -24.87 16.01
N GLN A 90 3.40 -25.72 16.17
CA GLN A 90 4.78 -25.28 16.37
C GLN A 90 5.31 -24.46 15.18
N ARG A 91 5.00 -24.87 13.94
CA ARG A 91 5.37 -24.10 12.73
C ARG A 91 4.65 -22.77 12.67
N LEU A 92 3.40 -22.70 13.08
CA LEU A 92 2.62 -21.47 13.11
C LEU A 92 3.18 -20.47 14.12
N GLU A 93 3.60 -20.93 15.30
CA GLU A 93 4.33 -20.10 16.27
C GLU A 93 5.68 -19.60 15.71
N GLN A 94 6.38 -20.44 14.93
CA GLN A 94 7.64 -20.05 14.29
C GLN A 94 7.43 -19.01 13.18
N LEU A 95 6.34 -19.08 12.41
CA LEU A 95 6.05 -18.10 11.35
C LEU A 95 6.03 -16.67 11.88
N LEU A 96 5.41 -16.44 13.04
CA LEU A 96 5.37 -15.10 13.65
C LEU A 96 6.76 -14.59 14.05
N ARG A 97 7.69 -15.48 14.36
CA ARG A 97 9.08 -15.14 14.71
C ARG A 97 9.95 -14.86 13.48
N LEU A 98 9.66 -15.53 12.37
CA LEU A 98 10.34 -15.34 11.08
C LEU A 98 9.87 -14.08 10.34
N ARG A 99 8.66 -13.61 10.63
CA ARG A 99 8.04 -12.49 9.90
C ARG A 99 8.95 -11.26 9.84
N TYR A 100 9.15 -10.76 8.63
CA TYR A 100 9.88 -9.52 8.38
C TYR A 100 9.18 -8.30 9.02
N THR A 101 9.97 -7.26 9.25
CA THR A 101 9.56 -5.94 9.76
C THR A 101 9.92 -4.86 8.74
N GLN A 102 9.44 -3.63 8.91
CA GLN A 102 9.86 -2.51 8.03
C GLN A 102 11.38 -2.33 7.97
N LYS A 103 12.10 -2.74 9.02
CA LYS A 103 13.55 -2.68 9.07
C LYS A 103 14.22 -3.88 8.40
N THR A 104 13.66 -5.08 8.57
CA THR A 104 14.28 -6.32 8.08
C THR A 104 13.82 -6.70 6.67
N MET A 105 12.75 -6.09 6.15
CA MET A 105 12.26 -6.35 4.78
C MET A 105 13.26 -5.95 3.69
N ALA A 106 14.27 -5.14 4.02
CA ALA A 106 15.37 -4.83 3.10
C ALA A 106 16.27 -6.04 2.80
N ASN A 107 16.19 -7.11 3.60
CA ASN A 107 16.93 -8.34 3.39
C ASN A 107 16.05 -9.38 2.67
N ALA A 108 16.50 -9.80 1.49
CA ALA A 108 15.81 -10.78 0.65
C ALA A 108 15.60 -12.11 1.28
N ASP A 109 16.62 -12.60 1.96
CA ASP A 109 16.59 -13.92 2.55
C ASP A 109 15.53 -13.98 3.65
N VAL A 110 15.28 -12.87 4.37
CA VAL A 110 14.23 -12.81 5.42
C VAL A 110 12.83 -12.85 4.80
N VAL A 111 12.62 -12.14 3.68
CA VAL A 111 11.32 -12.15 2.99
C VAL A 111 11.08 -13.52 2.34
N GLU A 112 12.08 -14.08 1.67
CA GLU A 112 12.04 -15.38 1.00
C GLU A 112 11.81 -16.52 2.01
N GLU A 113 12.53 -16.52 3.13
CA GLU A 113 12.36 -17.52 4.20
C GLU A 113 10.95 -17.49 4.77
N TYR A 114 10.42 -16.29 5.05
CA TYR A 114 9.06 -16.14 5.54
C TYR A 114 8.03 -16.63 4.51
N ASP A 115 8.16 -16.24 3.25
CA ASP A 115 7.23 -16.62 2.18
C ASP A 115 7.23 -18.11 1.95
N PHE A 116 8.41 -18.74 1.91
CA PHE A 116 8.55 -20.17 1.78
C PHE A 116 7.87 -20.91 2.94
N ALA A 117 8.17 -20.51 4.18
CA ALA A 117 7.59 -21.13 5.36
C ALA A 117 6.06 -20.96 5.42
N SER A 118 5.57 -19.76 5.11
CA SER A 118 4.13 -19.44 5.08
C SER A 118 3.41 -20.28 4.03
N ASN A 119 3.89 -20.26 2.79
CA ASN A 119 3.24 -20.94 1.66
C ASN A 119 3.22 -22.46 1.85
N SER A 120 4.33 -23.03 2.37
CA SER A 120 4.41 -24.44 2.72
C SER A 120 3.39 -24.82 3.78
N LEU A 121 3.30 -24.06 4.89
CA LEU A 121 2.35 -24.36 5.96
C LEU A 121 0.90 -24.19 5.51
N VAL A 122 0.58 -23.13 4.76
CA VAL A 122 -0.75 -22.89 4.19
C VAL A 122 -1.18 -24.07 3.32
N THR A 123 -0.32 -24.50 2.40
CA THR A 123 -0.61 -25.61 1.48
C THR A 123 -0.88 -26.90 2.24
N GLU A 124 -0.02 -27.24 3.19
CA GLU A 124 -0.13 -28.47 3.97
C GLU A 124 -1.37 -28.48 4.89
N LEU A 125 -1.64 -27.37 5.57
CA LEU A 125 -2.77 -27.26 6.49
C LEU A 125 -4.11 -27.34 5.74
N ILE A 126 -4.23 -26.64 4.61
CA ILE A 126 -5.42 -26.71 3.75
C ILE A 126 -5.58 -28.13 3.20
N THR A 127 -4.52 -28.74 2.67
CA THR A 127 -4.58 -30.11 2.13
C THR A 127 -5.03 -31.11 3.21
N THR A 128 -4.50 -30.96 4.43
CA THR A 128 -4.87 -31.78 5.57
C THR A 128 -6.33 -31.58 5.96
N ALA A 129 -6.85 -30.35 5.90
CA ALA A 129 -8.25 -30.07 6.16
C ALA A 129 -9.16 -30.67 5.09
N GLU A 130 -8.81 -30.52 3.82
CA GLU A 130 -9.60 -31.00 2.67
C GLU A 130 -9.63 -32.52 2.55
N SER A 131 -8.59 -33.21 3.04
CA SER A 131 -8.57 -34.68 3.07
C SER A 131 -9.54 -35.26 4.10
N GLN A 132 -10.10 -34.45 5.00
CA GLN A 132 -10.98 -34.94 6.05
C GLN A 132 -12.41 -35.19 5.53
N PRO A 133 -13.06 -36.31 5.88
CA PRO A 133 -14.44 -36.58 5.46
C PRO A 133 -15.41 -35.47 5.84
N GLN A 134 -15.22 -34.83 7.00
CA GLN A 134 -16.09 -33.76 7.47
C GLN A 134 -15.92 -32.43 6.76
N PHE A 135 -14.86 -32.24 5.97
CA PHE A 135 -14.66 -31.01 5.22
C PHE A 135 -15.83 -30.74 4.26
N GLN A 136 -16.47 -31.78 3.73
CA GLN A 136 -17.59 -31.62 2.78
C GLN A 136 -18.86 -31.01 3.39
N TYR A 137 -19.04 -31.11 4.70
CA TYR A 137 -20.26 -30.65 5.38
C TYR A 137 -20.00 -29.69 6.56
N ASN A 138 -18.75 -29.53 7.00
CA ASN A 138 -18.38 -28.56 8.01
C ASN A 138 -18.07 -27.20 7.34
N SER A 139 -19.06 -26.30 7.34
CA SER A 139 -18.92 -24.95 6.79
C SER A 139 -17.85 -24.11 7.47
N THR A 140 -17.52 -24.39 8.73
CA THR A 140 -16.46 -23.68 9.46
C THR A 140 -15.09 -24.02 8.87
N LEU A 141 -14.81 -25.30 8.63
CA LEU A 141 -13.56 -25.73 7.99
C LEU A 141 -13.41 -25.14 6.58
N GLN A 142 -14.48 -25.17 5.78
CA GLN A 142 -14.49 -24.61 4.44
C GLN A 142 -14.19 -23.11 4.46
N LYS A 143 -14.91 -22.36 5.31
CA LYS A 143 -14.73 -20.91 5.44
C LYS A 143 -13.31 -20.55 5.88
N LEU A 144 -12.75 -21.25 6.85
CA LEU A 144 -11.40 -21.00 7.33
C LEU A 144 -10.35 -21.28 6.24
N ALA A 145 -10.49 -22.39 5.50
CA ALA A 145 -9.62 -22.69 4.36
C ALA A 145 -9.69 -21.59 3.29
N ASP A 146 -10.89 -21.09 2.97
CA ASP A 146 -11.07 -20.02 2.00
C ASP A 146 -10.52 -18.67 2.49
N GLU A 147 -10.71 -18.32 3.76
CA GLU A 147 -10.12 -17.14 4.38
C GLU A 147 -8.58 -17.16 4.28
N ILE A 148 -7.96 -18.31 4.55
CA ILE A 148 -6.51 -18.51 4.43
C ILE A 148 -6.07 -18.30 2.98
N ARG A 149 -6.71 -18.96 2.00
CA ARG A 149 -6.37 -18.82 0.57
C ARG A 149 -6.47 -17.39 0.09
N MET A 150 -7.56 -16.73 0.43
CA MET A 150 -7.80 -15.37 -0.01
C MET A 150 -6.78 -14.40 0.57
N ALA A 151 -6.41 -14.56 1.85
CA ALA A 151 -5.36 -13.74 2.47
C ALA A 151 -3.99 -14.00 1.84
N ASP A 152 -3.66 -15.28 1.57
CA ASP A 152 -2.39 -15.67 0.96
C ASP A 152 -2.22 -15.09 -0.45
N GLN A 153 -3.29 -15.09 -1.25
CA GLN A 153 -3.30 -14.49 -2.60
C GLN A 153 -3.14 -12.96 -2.59
N ARG A 154 -3.61 -12.28 -1.54
CA ARG A 154 -3.56 -10.81 -1.45
C ARG A 154 -2.17 -10.26 -1.11
N VAL A 155 -1.24 -11.10 -0.62
CA VAL A 155 0.10 -10.65 -0.19
C VAL A 155 0.81 -9.87 -1.30
N TYR A 156 0.78 -10.35 -2.54
CA TYR A 156 1.42 -9.66 -3.66
C TYR A 156 0.81 -8.29 -3.95
N ILE A 157 -0.52 -8.17 -3.85
CA ILE A 157 -1.22 -6.88 -4.07
C ILE A 157 -0.77 -5.87 -3.02
N TYR A 158 -0.70 -6.25 -1.75
CA TYR A 158 -0.27 -5.34 -0.69
C TYR A 158 1.19 -4.92 -0.81
N ARG A 159 2.05 -5.82 -1.29
CA ARG A 159 3.46 -5.50 -1.55
C ARG A 159 3.61 -4.54 -2.71
N ASP A 160 2.88 -4.74 -3.81
CA ASP A 160 2.86 -3.82 -4.94
C ASP A 160 2.34 -2.43 -4.53
N ASP A 161 1.28 -2.37 -3.73
CA ASP A 161 0.74 -1.11 -3.19
C ASP A 161 1.77 -0.40 -2.30
N TYR A 162 2.42 -1.13 -1.40
CA TYR A 162 3.49 -0.61 -0.54
C TYR A 162 4.65 -0.07 -1.38
N ASP A 163 5.11 -0.85 -2.37
CA ASP A 163 6.24 -0.50 -3.22
C ASP A 163 5.95 0.74 -4.07
N ALA A 164 4.73 0.88 -4.60
CA ALA A 164 4.31 2.06 -5.33
C ALA A 164 4.42 3.33 -4.47
N ILE A 165 3.98 3.26 -3.20
CA ILE A 165 4.03 4.38 -2.26
C ILE A 165 5.48 4.70 -1.85
N VAL A 166 6.27 3.68 -1.54
CA VAL A 166 7.68 3.84 -1.17
C VAL A 166 8.51 4.39 -2.32
N ALA A 167 8.26 3.95 -3.55
CA ALA A 167 8.91 4.50 -4.73
C ALA A 167 8.60 6.00 -4.90
N ALA A 168 7.35 6.41 -4.67
CA ALA A 168 6.96 7.82 -4.68
C ALA A 168 7.64 8.62 -3.55
N TYR A 169 7.74 8.06 -2.35
CA TYR A 169 8.45 8.65 -1.22
C TYR A 169 9.95 8.82 -1.51
N ASN A 170 10.61 7.75 -1.98
CA ASN A 170 12.04 7.76 -2.29
C ASN A 170 12.37 8.75 -3.41
N ARG A 171 11.51 8.87 -4.42
CA ARG A 171 11.63 9.88 -5.48
C ARG A 171 11.46 11.29 -4.92
N PHE A 172 10.47 11.51 -4.06
CA PHE A 172 10.25 12.81 -3.42
C PHE A 172 11.46 13.27 -2.60
N LEU A 173 12.06 12.37 -1.81
CA LEU A 173 13.28 12.64 -1.05
C LEU A 173 14.44 13.09 -1.95
N GLU A 174 14.62 12.43 -3.09
CA GLU A 174 15.69 12.74 -4.04
C GLU A 174 15.47 14.11 -4.71
N GLU A 175 14.25 14.37 -5.18
CA GLU A 175 13.88 15.60 -5.90
C GLU A 175 13.89 16.85 -5.01
N ASN A 176 13.64 16.70 -3.71
CA ASN A 176 13.47 17.82 -2.78
C ASN A 176 14.54 17.84 -1.69
N ARG A 177 15.70 17.20 -1.92
CA ARG A 177 16.75 16.99 -0.91
C ARG A 177 17.18 18.27 -0.19
N GLU A 178 17.28 19.39 -0.90
CA GLU A 178 17.67 20.68 -0.34
C GLU A 178 16.58 21.25 0.58
N ASP A 179 15.31 21.13 0.16
CA ASP A 179 14.15 21.64 0.87
C ASP A 179 13.77 20.77 2.09
N ILE A 180 14.08 19.46 2.06
CA ILE A 180 13.77 18.51 3.16
C ILE A 180 14.39 18.94 4.49
N SER A 181 15.58 19.54 4.47
CA SER A 181 16.26 20.04 5.67
C SER A 181 15.53 21.22 6.35
N ALA A 182 14.65 21.90 5.62
CA ALA A 182 13.79 22.95 6.13
C ALA A 182 12.40 22.42 6.56
N ILE A 183 12.03 21.20 6.17
CA ILE A 183 10.75 20.55 6.49
C ILE A 183 10.88 19.72 7.77
N ASP A 184 12.00 19.00 7.92
CA ASP A 184 12.27 18.13 9.06
C ASP A 184 13.58 18.56 9.74
N ILE A 185 13.54 18.74 11.06
CA ILE A 185 14.66 19.18 11.90
C ILE A 185 15.71 18.05 12.06
N GLN A 186 15.30 16.80 11.86
CA GLN A 186 16.19 15.63 11.80
C GLN A 186 15.84 14.78 10.58
N PRO A 187 16.08 15.31 9.36
CA PRO A 187 15.66 14.63 8.15
C PRO A 187 16.47 13.34 8.05
N THR A 188 15.84 12.20 8.33
CA THR A 188 16.42 10.91 7.97
C THR A 188 16.14 10.74 6.48
N ILE A 189 17.01 11.34 5.64
CA ILE A 189 17.01 11.17 4.18
C ILE A 189 17.51 9.76 3.86
N GLU A 190 16.82 8.77 4.40
CA GLU A 190 17.07 7.36 4.18
C GLU A 190 15.94 6.86 3.31
N LYS A 191 16.32 6.34 2.12
CA LYS A 191 15.38 5.66 1.24
C LYS A 191 14.79 4.48 2.00
N LYS A 192 13.47 4.31 1.88
CA LYS A 192 12.77 3.18 2.47
C LYS A 192 12.89 1.98 1.54
N PRO A 193 13.02 0.76 2.09
CA PRO A 193 13.19 -0.45 1.29
C PRO A 193 11.92 -0.77 0.51
N LEU A 194 12.11 -1.39 -0.65
CA LEU A 194 11.05 -1.93 -1.52
C LEU A 194 11.10 -3.46 -1.44
N PHE A 195 9.97 -4.14 -1.60
CA PHE A 195 9.92 -5.60 -1.79
C PHE A 195 10.53 -6.03 -3.13
N GLN A 196 10.42 -5.23 -4.18
CA GLN A 196 10.97 -5.54 -5.50
C GLN A 196 12.50 -5.43 -5.58
N MET A 197 13.12 -4.41 -4.97
CA MET A 197 14.60 -4.24 -5.02
C MET A 197 15.36 -5.38 -4.34
N VAL A 198 14.68 -6.07 -3.44
CA VAL A 198 15.17 -7.21 -2.71
C VAL A 198 15.33 -8.45 -3.62
N ALA A 199 14.68 -8.48 -4.78
CA ALA A 199 14.89 -9.52 -5.80
C ALA A 199 16.07 -9.22 -6.76
N ASP A 200 16.44 -7.95 -6.92
CA ASP A 200 17.35 -7.48 -8.00
C ASP A 200 18.83 -7.34 -7.58
N GLU A 201 19.19 -7.54 -6.31
CA GLU A 201 20.61 -7.54 -5.86
C GLU A 201 21.34 -8.88 -6.12
N LYS A 202 20.72 -9.81 -6.87
CA LYS A 202 21.31 -11.11 -7.28
C LYS A 202 21.81 -11.14 -8.74
N GLU A 203 22.55 -10.11 -9.18
CA GLU A 203 23.39 -10.14 -10.40
C GLU A 203 24.87 -9.82 -10.14
#